data_AF-A0AAD3CYT7-F1
#
_entry.id   AF-A0AAD3CYT7-F1
#
_cell.length_a   1.000
_cell.length_b   1.000
_cell.length_c   1.000
_cell.angle_alpha   90.00
_cell.angle_beta   90.00
_cell.angle_gamma   90.00
#
_symmetry.space_group_name_H-M   'P 1'
#
loop_
_entity.id
_entity.type
_entity.pdbx_description
1 polymer ?
#
loop_
_entity_poly.entity_id
_entity_poly.type
_entity_poly.pdbx_seq_one_letter_code
_entity_poly.pdbx_strand_id
1 'polypeptide(L)'
;MSSTTTSHILSTLSSTAAQIEAQSTISSSLSDAIADIELAHAINQDINHHLLIKKLQEEKDLAERALAEYKALEDYQQNERKIFAEKFLLEMMRLERHLVHLEEQRDTSANATDTNAQETSQELISEESQDENLEQVNPQEEEKEEDIPESFPNDQTDVQKEEVEEQQESYQPPTLPTQDGPDAAAGVEHVETTPVEPTLLEEKPVEPQRQVQPTKVKKVKPPPSLTTLHSTNLMVVFEYLDAIDILNMAQTSVKLYSKVDGLFGLGGTIVAGSRSLDEDEYESEEELPAVILEDDDEDDGLNHVTPMKPSSSDKSLDSQQPTIVSIPASKPRSRTNSEASMREPTKVKLPPKKSTSALSTSANTNVAATATTSATASSTTATTTTNTTAASTKKINTTTSTPSTSSASTGGFQMSAAVAQSLASKLLPAELSAIITMRDQLRQKEEEALNAKNELQELTAQLEGVMSVKEVLTQKVQELQQTLVAERDASLKITQQTASDQEVIAFLDERVQDLEKCVDNFQYDKSKTNKVMENIKDASERQVAVLNDMLTYEREQRSDQEKEWKSTKKVLVKEVKHCRAQIMTLEAERDGFREENQRLKEALLSLGVGGKQGKSFD
;
A
#
# COMPACT_ATOMS: atom_id res chain seq x y z
N MET A 1 37.99 78.28 63.71
CA MET A 1 36.92 77.98 62.72
C MET A 1 37.43 77.26 61.46
N SER A 2 38.74 77.17 61.22
CA SER A 2 39.34 76.52 60.04
C SER A 2 39.43 74.98 60.09
N SER A 3 39.32 74.36 61.28
CA SER A 3 39.33 72.89 61.45
C SER A 3 38.00 72.23 61.07
N THR A 4 36.88 72.93 61.27
CA THR A 4 35.55 72.39 61.00
C THR A 4 35.25 72.28 59.52
N THR A 5 35.70 73.26 58.71
CA THR A 5 35.53 73.26 57.25
C THR A 5 36.37 72.18 56.56
N THR A 6 37.60 71.94 57.02
CA THR A 6 38.47 70.90 56.47
C THR A 6 37.93 69.49 56.76
N SER A 7 37.39 69.26 57.95
CA SER A 7 36.75 67.96 58.28
C SER A 7 35.50 67.71 57.43
N HIS A 8 34.69 68.75 57.18
CA HIS A 8 33.51 68.63 56.33
C HIS A 8 33.86 68.31 54.88
N ILE A 9 34.93 68.92 54.33
CA ILE A 9 35.41 68.66 52.97
C ILE A 9 35.94 67.23 52.84
N LEU A 10 36.72 66.75 53.82
CA LEU A 10 37.23 65.37 53.83
C LEU A 10 36.10 64.35 53.93
N SER A 11 35.06 64.64 54.72
CA SER A 11 33.85 63.80 54.80
C SER A 11 33.11 63.74 53.46
N THR A 12 32.91 64.89 52.78
CA THR A 12 32.28 64.88 51.45
C THR A 12 33.13 64.20 50.39
N LEU A 13 34.46 64.34 50.43
CA LEU A 13 35.37 63.63 49.52
C LEU A 13 35.37 62.11 49.78
N SER A 14 35.37 61.68 51.04
CA SER A 14 35.27 60.26 51.40
C SER A 14 33.92 59.66 50.99
N SER A 15 32.83 60.41 51.17
CA SER A 15 31.48 59.99 50.75
C SER A 15 31.37 59.88 49.23
N THR A 16 31.90 60.86 48.49
CA THR A 16 31.91 60.82 47.02
C THR A 16 32.81 59.72 46.49
N ALA A 17 33.96 59.43 47.11
CA ALA A 17 34.80 58.30 46.74
C ALA A 17 34.08 56.95 46.94
N ALA A 18 33.43 56.75 48.09
CA ALA A 18 32.62 55.55 48.34
C ALA A 18 31.43 55.42 47.37
N GLN A 19 30.82 56.54 47.00
CA GLN A 19 29.76 56.57 46.00
C GLN A 19 30.26 56.19 44.59
N ILE A 20 31.45 56.66 44.19
CA ILE A 20 32.07 56.29 42.90
C ILE A 20 32.42 54.80 42.88
N GLU A 21 32.94 54.25 43.98
CA GLU A 21 33.24 52.83 44.12
C GLU A 21 31.96 51.97 44.05
N ALA A 22 30.89 52.40 44.72
CA ALA A 22 29.57 51.78 44.62
C ALA A 22 29.01 51.85 43.18
N GLN A 23 29.16 52.98 42.49
CA GLN A 23 28.74 53.11 41.09
C GLN A 23 29.57 52.21 40.15
N SER A 24 30.88 52.09 40.38
CA SER A 24 31.75 51.22 39.60
C SER A 24 31.39 49.75 39.78
N THR A 25 31.10 49.31 41.01
CA THR A 25 30.67 47.94 41.31
C THR A 25 29.30 47.63 40.72
N ILE A 26 28.35 48.57 40.81
CA ILE A 26 27.04 48.45 40.13
C ILE A 26 27.23 48.37 38.61
N SER A 27 28.06 49.22 38.01
CA SER A 27 28.29 49.22 36.57
C SER A 27 28.94 47.91 36.09
N SER A 28 29.87 47.35 36.86
CA SER A 28 30.47 46.04 36.57
C SER A 28 29.41 44.94 36.63
N SER A 29 28.63 44.88 37.72
CA SER A 29 27.58 43.88 37.88
C SER A 29 26.50 43.97 36.80
N LEU A 30 26.20 45.18 36.32
CA LEU A 30 25.21 45.39 35.26
C LEU A 30 25.77 45.00 33.88
N SER A 31 27.06 45.20 33.64
CA SER A 31 27.76 44.70 32.44
C SER A 31 27.79 43.17 32.41
N ASP A 32 28.07 42.52 33.55
CA ASP A 32 28.06 41.06 33.65
C ASP A 32 26.66 40.50 33.43
N ALA A 33 25.63 41.14 33.99
CA ALA A 33 24.23 40.76 33.78
C ALA A 33 23.79 40.90 32.31
N ILE A 34 24.26 41.94 31.61
CA ILE A 34 23.99 42.09 30.17
C ILE A 34 24.67 40.97 29.38
N ALA A 35 25.93 40.65 29.68
CA ALA A 35 26.66 39.56 29.03
C ALA A 35 25.96 38.20 29.24
N ASP A 36 25.44 37.94 30.45
CA ASP A 36 24.68 36.72 30.75
C ASP A 36 23.35 36.67 29.96
N ILE A 37 22.66 37.79 29.80
CA ILE A 37 21.43 37.88 28.99
C ILE A 37 21.74 37.63 27.50
N GLU A 38 22.81 38.22 26.98
CA GLU A 38 23.26 38.00 25.60
C GLU A 38 23.65 36.54 25.36
N LEU A 39 24.36 35.92 26.30
CA LEU A 39 24.71 34.50 26.26
C LEU A 39 23.46 33.61 26.31
N ALA A 40 22.52 33.90 27.21
CA ALA A 40 21.26 33.16 27.31
C ALA A 40 20.43 33.28 26.01
N HIS A 41 20.40 34.47 25.39
CA HIS A 41 19.74 34.67 24.11
C HIS A 41 20.41 33.87 22.98
N ALA A 42 21.75 33.87 22.93
CA ALA A 42 22.51 33.10 21.95
C ALA A 42 22.26 31.58 22.09
N ILE A 43 22.26 31.06 23.32
CA ILE A 43 21.94 29.65 23.61
C ILE A 43 20.50 29.32 23.19
N ASN A 44 19.54 30.20 23.49
CA ASN A 44 18.15 29.98 23.09
C ASN A 44 17.98 29.97 21.56
N GLN A 45 18.71 30.83 20.85
CA GLN A 45 18.73 30.82 19.39
C GLN A 45 19.33 29.52 18.83
N ASP A 46 20.44 29.04 19.40
CA ASP A 46 21.08 27.79 19.00
C ASP A 46 20.17 26.56 19.24
N ILE A 47 19.48 26.52 20.39
CA ILE A 47 18.47 25.48 20.69
C ILE A 47 17.36 25.49 19.63
N ASN A 48 16.84 26.67 19.27
CA ASN A 48 15.79 26.77 18.24
C ASN A 48 16.28 26.32 16.87
N HIS A 49 17.52 26.65 16.49
CA HIS A 49 18.13 26.19 15.25
C HIS A 49 18.29 24.67 15.25
N HIS A 50 18.74 24.08 16.37
CA HIS A 50 18.89 22.63 16.49
C HIS A 50 17.52 21.91 16.41
N LEU A 51 16.48 22.46 17.03
CA LEU A 51 15.11 21.91 16.92
C LEU A 51 14.60 21.97 15.47
N LEU A 52 14.87 23.06 14.75
CA LEU A 52 14.50 23.20 13.34
C LEU A 52 15.25 22.19 12.46
N ILE A 53 16.57 22.03 12.66
CA ILE A 53 17.38 21.03 11.94
C ILE A 53 16.84 19.63 12.19
N LYS A 54 16.51 19.30 13.44
CA LYS A 54 15.93 18.00 13.80
C LYS A 54 14.60 17.76 13.08
N LYS A 55 13.71 18.75 13.07
CA LYS A 55 12.43 18.67 12.35
C LYS A 55 12.62 18.44 10.85
N LEU A 56 13.54 19.17 10.21
CA LEU A 56 13.85 19.01 8.79
C LEU A 56 14.47 17.63 8.48
N GLN A 57 15.26 17.07 9.40
CA GLN A 57 15.77 15.70 9.27
C GLN A 57 14.64 14.66 9.35
N GLU A 58 13.71 14.82 10.30
CA GLU A 58 12.55 13.94 10.41
C GLU A 58 11.66 14.00 9.15
N GLU A 59 11.42 15.20 8.59
CA GLU A 59 10.70 15.38 7.32
C GLU A 59 11.43 14.74 6.13
N LYS A 60 12.76 14.89 6.06
CA LYS A 60 13.60 14.25 5.04
C LYS A 60 13.51 12.73 5.10
N ASP A 61 13.65 12.15 6.29
CA ASP A 61 13.60 10.69 6.48
C ASP A 61 12.22 10.12 6.15
N LEU A 62 11.15 10.87 6.42
CA LEU A 62 9.79 10.51 6.02
C LEU A 62 9.62 10.50 4.50
N ALA A 63 10.13 11.55 3.82
CA ALA A 63 10.09 11.64 2.36
C ALA A 63 10.92 10.53 1.69
N GLU A 64 12.09 10.17 2.26
CA GLU A 64 12.91 9.06 1.76
C GLU A 64 12.21 7.71 1.92
N ARG A 65 11.49 7.46 3.02
CA ARG A 65 10.67 6.25 3.19
C ARG A 65 9.52 6.19 2.18
N ALA A 66 8.80 7.30 1.97
CA ALA A 66 7.72 7.35 1.00
C ALA A 66 8.22 7.08 -0.43
N LEU A 67 9.38 7.62 -0.80
CA LEU A 67 10.01 7.37 -2.10
C LEU A 67 10.46 5.91 -2.25
N ALA A 68 10.95 5.29 -1.19
CA ALA A 68 11.32 3.87 -1.20
C ALA A 68 10.08 2.96 -1.37
N GLU A 69 8.96 3.29 -0.71
CA GLU A 69 7.69 2.57 -0.87
C GLU A 69 7.13 2.69 -2.28
N TYR A 70 7.18 3.89 -2.87
CA TYR A 70 6.76 4.12 -4.25
C TYR A 70 7.59 3.28 -5.24
N LYS A 71 8.91 3.24 -5.07
CA LYS A 71 9.80 2.40 -5.91
C LYS A 71 9.48 0.91 -5.77
N ALA A 72 9.23 0.43 -4.54
CA ALA A 72 8.85 -0.96 -4.33
C ALA A 72 7.52 -1.32 -5.02
N LEU A 73 6.56 -0.38 -5.03
CA LEU A 73 5.28 -0.55 -5.73
C LEU A 73 5.45 -0.55 -7.26
N GLU A 74 6.33 0.30 -7.79
CA GLU A 74 6.67 0.34 -9.21
C GLU A 74 7.33 -0.98 -9.66
N ASP A 75 8.32 -1.47 -8.90
CA ASP A 75 8.97 -2.76 -9.14
C ASP A 75 7.96 -3.93 -9.12
N TYR A 76 7.01 -3.91 -8.17
CA TYR A 76 5.92 -4.88 -8.11
C TYR A 76 5.04 -4.83 -9.36
N GLN A 77 4.63 -3.64 -9.81
CA GLN A 77 3.81 -3.49 -11.03
C GLN A 77 4.57 -3.92 -12.29
N GLN A 78 5.86 -3.59 -12.40
CA GLN A 78 6.68 -4.05 -13.52
C GLN A 78 6.77 -5.60 -13.54
N ASN A 79 6.91 -6.22 -12.37
CA ASN A 79 6.91 -7.67 -12.26
C ASN A 79 5.55 -8.29 -12.63
N GLU A 80 4.42 -7.70 -12.20
CA GLU A 80 3.09 -8.15 -12.63
C GLU A 80 2.88 -8.02 -14.15
N ARG A 81 3.29 -6.88 -14.75
CA ARG A 81 3.24 -6.69 -16.21
C ARG A 81 4.08 -7.73 -16.94
N LYS A 82 5.26 -8.07 -16.41
CA LYS A 82 6.13 -9.11 -16.96
C LYS A 82 5.47 -10.49 -16.89
N ILE A 83 4.92 -10.87 -15.73
CA ILE A 83 4.20 -12.14 -15.56
C ILE A 83 3.00 -12.22 -16.51
N PHE A 84 2.26 -11.11 -16.66
CA PHE A 84 1.14 -11.03 -17.60
C PHE A 84 1.60 -11.21 -19.06
N ALA A 85 2.68 -10.52 -19.46
CA ALA A 85 3.25 -10.64 -20.80
C ALA A 85 3.74 -12.07 -21.09
N GLU A 86 4.37 -12.74 -20.11
CA GLU A 86 4.80 -14.14 -20.22
C GLU A 86 3.60 -15.09 -20.39
N LYS A 87 2.53 -14.91 -19.59
CA LYS A 87 1.29 -15.70 -19.72
C LYS A 87 0.63 -15.48 -21.08
N PHE A 88 0.54 -14.23 -21.53
CA PHE A 88 -0.02 -13.87 -22.82
C PHE A 88 0.77 -14.52 -23.97
N LEU A 89 2.10 -14.45 -23.94
CA LEU A 89 2.97 -15.08 -24.94
C LEU A 89 2.79 -16.60 -24.96
N LEU A 90 2.69 -17.23 -23.79
CA LEU A 90 2.49 -18.68 -23.67
C LEU A 90 1.15 -19.13 -24.26
N GLU A 91 0.08 -18.35 -24.05
CA GLU A 91 -1.23 -18.61 -24.66
C GLU A 91 -1.22 -18.39 -26.17
N MET A 92 -0.49 -17.37 -26.65
CA MET A 92 -0.34 -17.13 -28.08
C MET A 92 0.39 -18.29 -28.78
N MET A 93 1.47 -18.82 -28.18
CA MET A 93 2.16 -20.02 -28.66
C MET A 93 1.31 -21.29 -28.56
N ARG A 94 0.37 -21.36 -27.61
CA ARG A 94 -0.60 -22.46 -27.51
C ARG A 94 -1.62 -22.39 -28.65
N LEU A 95 -2.16 -21.20 -28.94
CA LEU A 95 -3.06 -20.99 -30.08
C LEU A 95 -2.38 -21.30 -31.41
N GLU A 96 -1.13 -20.87 -31.60
CA GLU A 96 -0.36 -21.15 -32.81
C GLU A 96 -0.21 -22.66 -33.04
N ARG A 97 0.14 -23.43 -32.00
CA ARG A 97 0.20 -24.90 -32.07
C ARG A 97 -1.17 -25.52 -32.40
N HIS A 98 -2.26 -24.98 -31.88
CA HIS A 98 -3.60 -25.46 -32.19
C HIS A 98 -4.00 -25.18 -33.64
N LEU A 99 -3.64 -24.02 -34.19
CA LEU A 99 -3.86 -23.68 -35.59
C LEU A 99 -3.07 -24.61 -36.52
N VAL A 100 -1.79 -24.87 -36.23
CA VAL A 100 -0.98 -25.84 -36.99
C VAL A 100 -1.61 -27.23 -36.97
N HIS A 101 -2.12 -27.67 -35.81
CA HIS A 101 -2.78 -28.97 -35.70
C HIS A 101 -4.09 -29.05 -36.52
N LEU A 102 -4.87 -27.97 -36.55
CA LEU A 102 -6.07 -27.88 -37.38
C LEU A 102 -5.74 -27.87 -38.89
N GLU A 103 -4.63 -27.24 -39.27
CA GLU A 103 -4.14 -27.24 -40.65
C GLU A 103 -3.68 -28.65 -41.07
N GLU A 104 -2.96 -29.37 -40.20
CA GLU A 104 -2.62 -30.78 -40.42
C GLU A 104 -3.86 -31.69 -40.52
N GLN A 105 -4.87 -31.48 -39.67
CA GLN A 105 -6.15 -32.21 -39.74
C GLN A 105 -6.89 -31.92 -41.05
N ARG A 106 -6.85 -30.68 -41.52
CA ARG A 106 -7.44 -30.30 -42.80
C ARG A 106 -6.72 -30.96 -43.98
N ASP A 107 -5.39 -30.97 -43.98
CA ASP A 107 -4.59 -31.60 -45.04
C ASP A 107 -4.75 -33.12 -45.08
N THR A 108 -4.84 -33.76 -43.91
CA THR A 108 -5.14 -35.21 -43.82
C THR A 108 -6.56 -35.53 -44.28
N SER A 109 -7.55 -34.70 -43.93
CA SER A 109 -8.92 -34.86 -44.43
C SER A 109 -9.02 -34.65 -45.94
N ALA A 110 -8.29 -33.69 -46.51
CA ALA A 110 -8.26 -33.44 -47.96
C ALA A 110 -7.61 -34.61 -48.74
N ASN A 111 -6.51 -35.17 -48.22
CA ASN A 111 -5.89 -36.35 -48.82
C ASN A 111 -6.77 -37.61 -48.70
N ALA A 112 -7.50 -37.78 -47.59
CA ALA A 112 -8.42 -38.91 -47.41
C ALA A 112 -9.58 -38.88 -48.43
N THR A 113 -10.08 -37.69 -48.79
CA THR A 113 -11.10 -37.55 -49.83
C THR A 113 -10.58 -37.90 -51.23
N ASP A 114 -9.33 -37.58 -51.56
CA ASP A 114 -8.74 -37.93 -52.86
C ASP A 114 -8.44 -39.44 -52.98
N THR A 115 -7.99 -40.09 -51.90
CA THR A 115 -7.78 -41.56 -51.90
C THR A 115 -9.09 -42.33 -51.99
N ASN A 116 -10.16 -41.86 -51.35
CA ASN A 116 -11.46 -42.55 -51.40
C ASN A 116 -12.12 -42.41 -52.78
N ALA A 117 -11.94 -41.27 -53.46
CA ALA A 117 -12.36 -41.10 -54.87
C ALA A 117 -11.62 -42.04 -55.84
N GLN A 118 -10.35 -42.38 -55.54
CA GLN A 118 -9.56 -43.32 -56.33
C GLN A 118 -9.95 -44.79 -56.07
N GLU A 119 -10.22 -45.19 -54.82
CA GLU A 119 -10.70 -46.54 -54.49
C GLU A 119 -12.11 -46.82 -55.06
N THR A 120 -13.01 -45.84 -55.00
CA THR A 120 -14.36 -45.99 -55.58
C THR A 120 -14.31 -46.18 -57.11
N SER A 121 -13.29 -45.62 -57.77
CA SER A 121 -13.07 -45.79 -59.22
C SER A 121 -12.45 -47.16 -59.57
N GLN A 122 -11.80 -47.84 -58.62
CA GLN A 122 -11.16 -49.15 -58.83
C GLN A 122 -12.08 -50.32 -58.46
N GLU A 123 -13.02 -50.11 -57.54
CA GLU A 123 -14.05 -51.10 -57.17
C GLU A 123 -15.14 -51.23 -58.25
N LEU A 124 -15.50 -50.12 -58.92
CA LEU A 124 -16.43 -50.13 -60.08
C LEU A 124 -15.90 -50.89 -61.31
N ILE A 125 -14.60 -51.21 -61.37
CA ILE A 125 -14.01 -52.03 -62.45
C ILE A 125 -13.93 -53.51 -62.05
N SER A 126 -14.08 -53.85 -60.77
CA SER A 126 -13.99 -55.24 -60.28
C SER A 126 -15.35 -55.93 -60.10
N GLU A 127 -16.45 -55.19 -59.97
CA GLU A 127 -17.80 -55.77 -59.83
C GLU A 127 -18.45 -56.22 -61.16
N GLU A 128 -17.86 -55.96 -62.32
CA GLU A 128 -18.39 -56.41 -63.63
C GLU A 128 -18.01 -57.87 -63.99
N SER A 129 -17.65 -58.71 -63.02
CA SER A 129 -17.19 -60.10 -63.29
C SER A 129 -17.69 -61.20 -62.35
N GLN A 130 -18.72 -60.95 -61.53
CA GLN A 130 -19.33 -62.00 -60.70
C GLN A 130 -20.87 -62.00 -60.78
N ASP A 131 -21.39 -62.21 -62.00
CA ASP A 131 -22.78 -62.58 -62.22
C ASP A 131 -22.79 -63.98 -62.85
N GLU A 132 -22.84 -65.02 -62.01
CA GLU A 132 -23.34 -66.38 -62.34
C GLU A 132 -23.21 -67.31 -61.11
N ASN A 133 -24.17 -67.29 -60.17
CA ASN A 133 -24.61 -68.53 -59.49
C ASN A 133 -25.89 -68.38 -58.62
N LEU A 134 -26.92 -69.12 -59.04
CA LEU A 134 -27.92 -69.84 -58.24
C LEU A 134 -28.86 -69.11 -57.27
N GLU A 135 -30.00 -68.71 -57.84
CA GLU A 135 -31.33 -69.29 -57.58
C GLU A 135 -31.43 -70.47 -56.58
N GLN A 136 -32.13 -70.27 -55.44
CA GLN A 136 -33.14 -71.22 -54.92
C GLN A 136 -34.02 -70.64 -53.78
N VAL A 137 -35.29 -70.43 -54.12
CA VAL A 137 -36.55 -70.68 -53.40
C VAL A 137 -36.47 -71.09 -51.90
N ASN A 138 -37.11 -70.29 -51.01
CA ASN A 138 -38.20 -70.78 -50.13
C ASN A 138 -38.98 -69.62 -49.45
N PRO A 139 -40.33 -69.61 -49.44
CA PRO A 139 -41.15 -68.68 -48.67
C PRO A 139 -41.93 -69.40 -47.54
N GLN A 140 -41.82 -68.90 -46.30
CA GLN A 140 -42.79 -69.11 -45.21
C GLN A 140 -42.46 -68.04 -44.15
N GLU A 141 -43.30 -67.02 -43.98
CA GLU A 141 -44.33 -66.95 -42.93
C GLU A 141 -43.78 -67.29 -41.53
N GLU A 142 -43.60 -66.29 -40.67
CA GLU A 142 -44.48 -66.11 -39.51
C GLU A 142 -44.12 -64.84 -38.73
N GLU A 143 -45.18 -64.14 -38.36
CA GLU A 143 -45.24 -62.98 -37.48
C GLU A 143 -44.62 -63.31 -36.12
N LYS A 144 -43.80 -62.40 -35.59
CA LYS A 144 -43.55 -62.37 -34.14
C LYS A 144 -43.27 -60.94 -33.69
N GLU A 145 -44.33 -60.33 -33.18
CA GLU A 145 -44.25 -59.26 -32.18
C GLU A 145 -43.38 -59.75 -31.01
N GLU A 146 -42.27 -59.07 -30.76
CA GLU A 146 -41.62 -59.11 -29.45
C GLU A 146 -41.36 -57.67 -28.99
N ASP A 147 -42.12 -57.31 -27.96
CA ASP A 147 -41.86 -56.26 -26.99
C ASP A 147 -40.39 -56.19 -26.62
N ILE A 148 -39.79 -55.01 -26.74
CA ILE A 148 -38.53 -54.66 -26.08
C ILE A 148 -38.85 -53.56 -25.06
N PRO A 149 -38.60 -53.79 -23.76
CA PRO A 149 -38.90 -52.82 -22.72
C PRO A 149 -37.92 -51.65 -22.74
N GLU A 150 -38.46 -50.42 -22.74
CA GLU A 150 -37.76 -49.21 -22.29
C GLU A 150 -37.34 -49.39 -20.83
N SER A 151 -36.09 -49.78 -20.60
CA SER A 151 -35.42 -49.60 -19.32
C SER A 151 -34.44 -48.43 -19.44
N PHE A 152 -34.88 -47.29 -18.93
CA PHE A 152 -34.02 -46.15 -18.58
C PHE A 152 -32.92 -46.61 -17.60
N PRO A 153 -31.63 -46.36 -17.88
CA PRO A 153 -30.64 -46.24 -16.83
C PRO A 153 -30.69 -44.80 -16.32
N ASN A 154 -31.22 -44.67 -15.11
CA ASN A 154 -31.15 -43.50 -14.26
C ASN A 154 -29.68 -43.23 -13.93
N ASP A 155 -29.04 -42.26 -14.59
CA ASP A 155 -27.68 -41.83 -14.26
C ASP A 155 -27.73 -40.84 -13.09
N GLN A 156 -27.84 -41.41 -11.89
CA GLN A 156 -27.44 -40.76 -10.66
C GLN A 156 -25.91 -40.71 -10.64
N THR A 157 -25.33 -39.58 -11.04
CA THR A 157 -23.95 -39.28 -10.66
C THR A 157 -23.91 -38.96 -9.18
N ASP A 158 -23.55 -40.01 -8.46
CA ASP A 158 -23.11 -40.07 -7.07
C ASP A 158 -22.05 -38.99 -6.79
N VAL A 159 -22.34 -38.14 -5.81
CA VAL A 159 -21.41 -37.16 -5.26
C VAL A 159 -20.42 -37.93 -4.38
N GLN A 160 -19.35 -38.42 -5.00
CA GLN A 160 -18.19 -38.88 -4.26
C GLN A 160 -17.48 -37.67 -3.66
N LYS A 161 -17.56 -37.59 -2.33
CA LYS A 161 -16.62 -36.88 -1.48
C LYS A 161 -15.21 -37.31 -1.84
N GLU A 162 -14.45 -36.41 -2.46
CA GLU A 162 -13.00 -36.51 -2.50
C GLU A 162 -12.45 -35.73 -1.30
N GLU A 163 -12.14 -36.51 -0.27
CA GLU A 163 -11.37 -36.16 0.90
C GLU A 163 -9.91 -35.99 0.45
N VAL A 164 -9.49 -34.76 0.14
CA VAL A 164 -8.07 -34.46 -0.10
C VAL A 164 -7.40 -34.15 1.23
N GLU A 165 -6.69 -35.18 1.66
CA GLU A 165 -5.67 -35.27 2.68
C GLU A 165 -4.60 -34.17 2.52
N GLU A 166 -4.60 -33.26 3.49
CA GLU A 166 -3.42 -32.77 4.23
C GLU A 166 -2.04 -32.95 3.54
N GLN A 167 -1.57 -31.90 2.85
CA GLN A 167 -0.14 -31.62 2.77
C GLN A 167 0.16 -30.29 3.47
N GLN A 168 0.70 -30.43 4.68
CA GLN A 168 1.42 -29.39 5.41
C GLN A 168 2.60 -28.90 4.55
N GLU A 169 2.42 -27.78 3.87
CA GLU A 169 3.53 -27.04 3.29
C GLU A 169 4.10 -26.12 4.38
N SER A 170 5.21 -26.56 4.98
CA SER A 170 5.94 -25.81 5.99
C SER A 170 6.53 -24.54 5.36
N TYR A 171 5.95 -23.39 5.67
CA TYR A 171 6.62 -22.11 5.47
C TYR A 171 7.84 -22.04 6.41
N GLN A 172 9.02 -22.29 5.86
CA GLN A 172 10.28 -21.83 6.46
C GLN A 172 10.40 -20.32 6.24
N PRO A 173 10.63 -19.51 7.28
CA PRO A 173 10.95 -18.10 7.09
C PRO A 173 12.34 -17.96 6.44
N PRO A 174 12.56 -16.92 5.62
CA PRO A 174 13.85 -16.70 4.98
C PRO A 174 14.94 -16.45 6.02
N THR A 175 15.98 -17.27 5.95
CA THR A 175 17.21 -17.13 6.71
C THR A 175 17.90 -15.81 6.37
N LEU A 176 18.06 -14.98 7.41
CA LEU A 176 18.98 -13.84 7.45
C LEU A 176 20.39 -14.31 7.05
N PRO A 177 21.12 -13.58 6.17
CA PRO A 177 22.53 -13.84 5.97
C PRO A 177 23.30 -13.52 7.26
N THR A 178 23.91 -14.57 7.80
CA THR A 178 24.85 -14.56 8.92
C THR A 178 26.04 -13.67 8.60
N GLN A 179 26.39 -12.84 9.59
CA GLN A 179 27.65 -12.14 9.71
C GLN A 179 28.81 -13.12 9.62
N ASP A 180 29.64 -12.98 8.58
CA ASP A 180 31.05 -13.36 8.65
C ASP A 180 31.88 -12.10 8.85
N GLY A 181 32.64 -12.10 9.93
CA GLY A 181 33.89 -11.38 10.05
C GLY A 181 34.81 -12.21 10.94
N PRO A 182 36.03 -11.74 11.27
CA PRO A 182 36.96 -10.90 10.52
C PRO A 182 38.31 -11.63 10.35
N ASP A 183 39.18 -11.20 9.42
CA ASP A 183 40.63 -11.23 9.71
C ASP A 183 41.48 -10.34 8.79
N ALA A 184 42.19 -9.45 9.47
CA ALA A 184 43.54 -8.92 9.24
C ALA A 184 44.16 -8.84 7.83
N ALA A 185 44.48 -7.61 7.40
CA ALA A 185 45.85 -7.10 7.17
C ALA A 185 45.77 -5.73 6.47
N ALA A 186 46.28 -4.66 7.09
CA ALA A 186 47.50 -3.93 6.65
C ALA A 186 47.55 -3.67 5.12
N GLY A 187 47.64 -2.46 4.59
CA GLY A 187 47.97 -1.15 5.13
C GLY A 187 48.33 -0.22 3.95
N VAL A 188 48.24 1.10 4.19
CA VAL A 188 49.13 2.18 3.70
C VAL A 188 49.28 2.40 2.18
N GLU A 189 49.26 3.70 1.84
CA GLU A 189 49.66 4.42 0.61
C GLU A 189 48.53 4.80 -0.37
N HIS A 190 48.08 6.06 -0.43
CA HIS A 190 48.67 7.30 -0.99
C HIS A 190 48.81 7.32 -2.53
N VAL A 191 48.17 8.35 -3.15
CA VAL A 191 48.49 8.95 -4.47
C VAL A 191 48.05 8.04 -5.66
N GLU A 192 47.53 8.47 -6.82
CA GLU A 192 47.65 9.67 -7.63
C GLU A 192 46.47 9.74 -8.62
N THR A 193 46.06 10.95 -8.93
CA THR A 193 45.33 11.34 -10.14
C THR A 193 46.08 10.95 -11.42
N THR A 194 45.40 10.43 -12.46
CA THR A 194 45.40 10.99 -13.85
C THR A 194 44.67 10.07 -14.87
N PRO A 195 44.20 10.65 -16.01
CA PRO A 195 43.22 10.02 -16.91
C PRO A 195 43.86 9.27 -18.08
N VAL A 196 43.19 8.22 -18.55
CA VAL A 196 43.60 7.42 -19.72
C VAL A 196 43.00 8.00 -21.00
N GLU A 197 43.90 8.47 -21.86
CA GLU A 197 43.67 8.81 -23.27
C GLU A 197 43.83 7.53 -24.14
N PRO A 198 43.00 7.29 -25.16
CA PRO A 198 43.05 6.07 -25.96
C PRO A 198 44.11 6.14 -27.07
N THR A 199 45.04 5.19 -27.06
CA THR A 199 46.08 5.05 -28.08
C THR A 199 45.58 4.22 -29.26
N LEU A 200 45.57 4.86 -30.43
CA LEU A 200 45.58 4.29 -31.78
C LEU A 200 46.61 3.16 -31.92
N LEU A 201 46.19 1.98 -32.39
CA LEU A 201 47.06 1.15 -33.22
C LEU A 201 46.32 0.63 -34.46
N GLU A 202 46.91 1.09 -35.55
CA GLU A 202 46.80 0.79 -36.95
C GLU A 202 47.32 -0.64 -37.22
N GLU A 203 46.50 -1.50 -37.83
CA GLU A 203 47.00 -2.65 -38.58
C GLU A 203 46.06 -3.01 -39.74
N LYS A 204 46.67 -3.10 -40.93
CA LYS A 204 46.12 -3.40 -42.25
C LYS A 204 47.18 -4.33 -42.91
N PRO A 205 46.94 -4.97 -44.06
CA PRO A 205 45.87 -5.87 -44.52
C PRO A 205 46.41 -7.26 -44.92
N VAL A 206 45.56 -8.30 -44.95
CA VAL A 206 45.74 -9.42 -45.91
C VAL A 206 44.38 -9.87 -46.44
N GLU A 207 44.17 -9.60 -47.72
CA GLU A 207 43.12 -10.14 -48.58
C GLU A 207 43.62 -11.50 -49.15
N PRO A 208 42.71 -12.44 -49.48
CA PRO A 208 42.67 -12.77 -50.90
C PRO A 208 41.24 -12.83 -51.46
N GLN A 209 41.19 -12.31 -52.68
CA GLN A 209 40.06 -12.12 -53.57
C GLN A 209 39.29 -13.43 -53.84
N ARG A 210 37.96 -13.33 -53.78
CA ARG A 210 37.07 -14.19 -54.57
C ARG A 210 36.01 -13.32 -55.23
N GLN A 211 36.21 -13.06 -56.52
CA GLN A 211 35.28 -12.34 -57.37
C GLN A 211 33.92 -13.05 -57.41
N VAL A 212 32.89 -12.38 -56.88
CA VAL A 212 31.48 -12.70 -57.13
C VAL A 212 30.83 -11.44 -57.71
N GLN A 213 30.12 -11.65 -58.81
CA GLN A 213 29.54 -10.63 -59.67
C GLN A 213 28.52 -9.75 -58.92
N PRO A 214 28.41 -8.44 -59.24
CA PRO A 214 27.50 -7.53 -58.55
C PRO A 214 26.04 -7.76 -59.00
N THR A 215 25.28 -8.52 -58.22
CA THR A 215 23.82 -8.42 -58.25
C THR A 215 23.41 -7.13 -57.53
N LYS A 216 22.61 -6.31 -58.21
CA LYS A 216 22.06 -5.05 -57.70
C LYS A 216 21.19 -5.32 -56.46
N VAL A 217 21.79 -5.24 -55.27
CA VAL A 217 21.05 -5.30 -54.01
C VAL A 217 20.21 -4.02 -53.90
N LYS A 218 18.88 -4.16 -53.98
CA LYS A 218 17.92 -3.10 -53.66
C LYS A 218 18.32 -2.53 -52.29
N LYS A 219 18.68 -1.24 -52.23
CA LYS A 219 18.85 -0.51 -50.96
C LYS A 219 17.55 -0.67 -50.17
N VAL A 220 17.57 -1.54 -49.16
CA VAL A 220 16.48 -1.68 -48.20
C VAL A 220 16.43 -0.37 -47.44
N LYS A 221 15.31 0.36 -47.58
CA LYS A 221 15.07 1.61 -46.87
C LYS A 221 15.10 1.28 -45.37
N PRO A 222 15.89 1.99 -44.54
CA PRO A 222 15.90 1.75 -43.12
C PRO A 222 14.48 1.94 -42.55
N PRO A 223 14.09 1.15 -41.53
CA PRO A 223 12.77 1.25 -40.93
C PRO A 223 12.51 2.69 -40.47
N PRO A 224 11.26 3.19 -40.59
CA PRO A 224 10.91 4.55 -40.20
C PRO A 224 11.22 4.75 -38.73
N SER A 225 12.12 5.70 -38.43
CA SER A 225 12.41 6.11 -37.06
C SER A 225 11.25 6.91 -36.49
N LEU A 226 11.10 6.93 -35.17
CA LEU A 226 10.08 7.74 -34.47
C LEU A 226 10.12 9.22 -34.90
N THR A 227 11.32 9.75 -35.19
CA THR A 227 11.50 11.14 -35.63
C THR A 227 10.93 11.42 -37.02
N THR A 228 10.77 10.39 -37.86
CA THR A 228 10.25 10.50 -39.23
C THR A 228 8.74 10.27 -39.32
N LEU A 229 8.09 9.85 -38.23
CA LEU A 229 6.63 9.69 -38.20
C LEU A 229 5.91 11.04 -38.25
N HIS A 230 4.75 11.03 -38.92
CA HIS A 230 3.82 12.17 -39.00
C HIS A 230 3.21 12.44 -37.62
N SER A 231 2.91 13.70 -37.31
CA SER A 231 2.39 14.13 -36.01
C SER A 231 1.15 13.38 -35.55
N THR A 232 0.24 13.06 -36.48
CA THR A 232 -0.98 12.26 -36.23
C THR A 232 -0.67 10.86 -35.71
N ASN A 233 0.28 10.15 -36.35
CA ASN A 233 0.66 8.80 -35.92
C ASN A 233 1.45 8.84 -34.60
N LEU A 234 2.22 9.91 -34.38
CA LEU A 234 2.90 10.15 -33.12
C LEU A 234 1.90 10.29 -31.95
N MET A 235 0.77 10.96 -32.20
CA MET A 235 -0.30 11.17 -31.22
C MET A 235 -0.98 9.86 -30.81
N VAL A 236 -1.22 8.96 -31.77
CA VAL A 236 -1.74 7.62 -31.49
C VAL A 236 -0.75 6.80 -30.63
N VAL A 237 0.55 6.91 -30.90
CA VAL A 237 1.57 6.26 -30.04
C VAL A 237 1.60 6.89 -28.65
N PHE A 238 1.43 8.21 -28.55
CA PHE A 238 1.39 8.95 -27.28
C PHE A 238 0.13 8.71 -26.47
N GLU A 239 -0.97 8.26 -27.07
CA GLU A 239 -2.19 7.85 -26.35
C GLU A 239 -1.92 6.66 -25.41
N TYR A 240 -0.92 5.84 -25.70
CA TYR A 240 -0.53 4.69 -24.89
C TYR A 240 0.65 4.96 -23.94
N LEU A 241 1.16 6.19 -23.88
CA LEU A 241 2.32 6.56 -23.07
C LEU A 241 1.94 7.66 -22.06
N ASP A 242 2.48 7.56 -20.84
CA ASP A 242 2.31 8.61 -19.85
C ASP A 242 3.08 9.87 -20.23
N ALA A 243 2.65 11.03 -19.73
CA ALA A 243 3.29 12.32 -20.02
C ALA A 243 4.80 12.34 -19.68
N ILE A 244 5.20 11.60 -18.63
CA ILE A 244 6.61 11.45 -18.22
C ILE A 244 7.39 10.63 -19.25
N ASP A 245 6.80 9.55 -19.79
CA ASP A 245 7.44 8.71 -20.80
C ASP A 245 7.60 9.46 -22.12
N ILE A 246 6.59 10.22 -22.52
CA ILE A 246 6.66 11.09 -23.70
C ILE A 246 7.80 12.11 -23.53
N LEU A 247 7.94 12.71 -22.35
CA LEU A 247 8.99 13.67 -22.05
C LEU A 247 10.39 13.04 -22.03
N ASN A 248 10.54 11.88 -21.38
CA ASN A 248 11.81 11.13 -21.33
C ASN A 248 12.23 10.69 -22.73
N MET A 249 11.29 10.19 -23.54
CA MET A 249 11.56 9.79 -24.92
C MET A 249 11.92 11.01 -25.78
N ALA A 250 11.23 12.14 -25.59
CA ALA A 250 11.55 13.40 -26.25
C ALA A 250 12.96 13.91 -25.90
N GLN A 251 13.41 13.76 -24.64
CA GLN A 251 14.75 14.17 -24.21
C GLN A 251 15.88 13.40 -24.91
N THR A 252 15.63 12.16 -25.36
CA THR A 252 16.64 11.37 -26.10
C THR A 252 16.90 11.90 -27.52
N SER A 253 16.01 12.71 -28.08
CA SER A 253 16.11 13.22 -29.45
C SER A 253 15.58 14.64 -29.57
N VAL A 254 16.48 15.60 -29.82
CA VAL A 254 16.14 17.02 -30.00
C VAL A 254 15.05 17.24 -31.07
N LYS A 255 15.06 16.43 -32.14
CA LYS A 255 14.03 16.49 -33.21
C LYS A 255 12.67 16.01 -32.72
N LEU A 256 12.63 14.98 -31.87
CA LEU A 256 11.39 14.49 -31.27
C LEU A 256 10.85 15.49 -30.24
N TYR A 257 11.74 16.09 -29.44
CA TYR A 257 11.39 17.15 -28.49
C TYR A 257 10.71 18.34 -29.17
N SER A 258 11.25 18.85 -30.27
CA SER A 258 10.63 19.95 -31.02
C SER A 258 9.24 19.58 -31.59
N LYS A 259 9.04 18.31 -32.01
CA LYS A 259 7.73 17.82 -32.45
C LYS A 259 6.73 17.70 -31.30
N VAL A 260 7.17 17.20 -30.15
CA VAL A 260 6.36 17.07 -28.93
C VAL A 260 5.97 18.46 -28.41
N ASP A 261 6.91 19.40 -28.36
CA ASP A 261 6.65 20.80 -28.01
C ASP A 261 5.64 21.44 -28.97
N GLY A 262 5.73 21.17 -30.29
CA GLY A 262 4.75 21.62 -31.27
C GLY A 262 3.37 20.96 -31.16
N LEU A 263 3.30 19.70 -30.73
CA LEU A 263 2.04 18.95 -30.55
C LEU A 263 1.28 19.35 -29.29
N PHE A 264 2.01 19.56 -28.18
CA PHE A 264 1.41 19.85 -26.88
C PHE A 264 1.46 21.33 -26.49
N GLY A 265 2.12 22.16 -27.30
CA GLY A 265 2.24 23.59 -27.04
C GLY A 265 2.94 23.88 -25.71
N LEU A 266 4.00 23.14 -25.37
CA LEU A 266 4.77 23.29 -24.12
C LEU A 266 5.51 24.65 -24.02
N GLY A 267 5.29 25.55 -24.98
CA GLY A 267 5.62 26.96 -24.85
C GLY A 267 7.08 27.27 -25.10
N GLY A 268 7.83 26.33 -25.70
CA GLY A 268 9.24 26.46 -26.05
C GLY A 268 9.52 27.34 -27.28
N THR A 269 8.64 28.29 -27.63
CA THR A 269 8.90 29.30 -28.66
C THR A 269 9.98 30.26 -28.17
N ILE A 270 11.24 29.81 -28.14
CA ILE A 270 12.37 30.70 -28.26
C ILE A 270 12.19 31.35 -29.62
N VAL A 271 11.83 32.63 -29.56
CA VAL A 271 11.84 33.59 -30.66
C VAL A 271 13.22 33.55 -31.31
N ALA A 272 13.40 32.66 -32.28
CA ALA A 272 14.42 32.73 -33.31
C ALA A 272 13.66 32.77 -34.63
N GLY A 273 13.40 33.99 -35.10
CA GLY A 273 12.60 34.25 -36.28
C GLY A 273 13.07 33.45 -37.49
N SER A 274 12.12 32.76 -38.10
CA SER A 274 12.19 32.30 -39.50
C SER A 274 10.80 32.47 -40.09
N ARG A 275 10.54 33.70 -40.56
CA ARG A 275 9.53 33.96 -41.59
C ARG A 275 10.01 33.32 -42.89
N SER A 276 9.28 32.33 -43.38
CA SER A 276 9.10 32.02 -44.81
C SER A 276 7.79 31.21 -44.86
N LEU A 277 6.67 31.79 -45.30
CA LEU A 277 6.29 31.98 -46.71
C LEU A 277 6.56 30.73 -47.54
N ASP A 278 5.46 30.18 -48.06
CA ASP A 278 5.23 29.17 -49.12
C ASP A 278 3.95 28.43 -48.63
N GLU A 279 2.73 28.90 -48.89
CA GLU A 279 2.06 29.00 -50.19
C GLU A 279 2.40 27.83 -51.12
N ASP A 280 1.54 26.81 -51.09
CA ASP A 280 1.14 25.91 -52.19
C ASP A 280 -0.08 25.13 -51.62
N GLU A 281 -1.32 25.55 -51.86
CA GLU A 281 -2.08 25.30 -53.10
C GLU A 281 -2.11 23.80 -53.44
N TYR A 282 -3.14 23.08 -52.94
CA TYR A 282 -3.69 21.92 -53.64
C TYR A 282 -5.20 21.83 -53.38
N GLU A 283 -5.94 22.25 -54.40
CA GLU A 283 -7.34 21.92 -54.70
C GLU A 283 -7.51 20.43 -55.06
N SER A 284 -8.78 20.04 -55.26
CA SER A 284 -9.40 18.77 -55.70
C SER A 284 -9.82 17.84 -54.55
N GLU A 285 -11.10 17.82 -54.15
CA GLU A 285 -12.31 17.32 -54.83
C GLU A 285 -12.28 15.81 -55.11
N GLU A 286 -13.05 15.05 -54.32
CA GLU A 286 -13.75 13.79 -54.66
C GLU A 286 -14.64 13.45 -53.44
N GLU A 287 -15.89 13.88 -53.41
CA GLU A 287 -17.08 13.20 -53.96
C GLU A 287 -17.47 11.93 -53.15
N LEU A 288 -18.60 12.07 -52.44
CA LEU A 288 -19.28 11.05 -51.63
C LEU A 288 -19.73 9.86 -52.49
N PRO A 289 -20.15 8.75 -51.84
CA PRO A 289 -21.59 8.50 -51.96
C PRO A 289 -22.28 8.21 -50.63
N ALA A 290 -23.52 8.67 -50.61
CA ALA A 290 -24.53 8.51 -49.58
C ALA A 290 -24.83 7.04 -49.23
N VAL A 291 -25.01 6.77 -47.94
CA VAL A 291 -25.74 5.58 -47.47
C VAL A 291 -26.92 6.05 -46.62
N ILE A 292 -28.05 6.11 -47.31
CA ILE A 292 -29.39 5.65 -46.93
C ILE A 292 -29.76 5.74 -45.44
N LEU A 293 -30.63 6.72 -45.18
CA LEU A 293 -31.64 6.75 -44.12
C LEU A 293 -32.80 5.81 -44.49
N GLU A 294 -33.15 4.92 -43.57
CA GLU A 294 -34.49 4.36 -43.34
C GLU A 294 -34.61 4.38 -41.79
N ASP A 295 -35.39 5.28 -41.17
CA ASP A 295 -36.85 5.32 -41.01
C ASP A 295 -37.46 4.06 -40.36
N ASP A 296 -38.32 4.31 -39.36
CA ASP A 296 -39.22 3.41 -38.61
C ASP A 296 -38.58 2.61 -37.45
N ASP A 297 -39.02 2.66 -36.18
CA ASP A 297 -40.37 2.85 -35.64
C ASP A 297 -40.42 3.65 -34.31
N GLU A 298 -41.59 4.26 -34.16
CA GLU A 298 -42.17 4.93 -33.01
C GLU A 298 -42.27 4.02 -31.75
N ASP A 299 -42.23 4.62 -30.56
CA ASP A 299 -43.35 4.65 -29.60
C ASP A 299 -42.91 4.65 -28.12
N ASP A 300 -43.67 5.41 -27.33
CA ASP A 300 -43.70 5.54 -25.86
C ASP A 300 -42.45 6.09 -25.14
N GLY A 301 -42.48 7.22 -24.44
CA GLY A 301 -43.60 7.97 -23.92
C GLY A 301 -43.13 8.78 -22.70
N LEU A 302 -43.27 10.11 -22.80
CA LEU A 302 -43.70 11.03 -21.74
C LEU A 302 -42.95 10.99 -20.38
N ASN A 303 -42.09 11.98 -20.14
CA ASN A 303 -42.36 13.10 -19.22
C ASN A 303 -41.09 13.92 -18.92
N HIS A 304 -40.86 15.00 -19.68
CA HIS A 304 -40.03 16.11 -19.22
C HIS A 304 -40.86 17.39 -19.21
N VAL A 305 -41.29 17.80 -18.01
CA VAL A 305 -41.89 19.11 -17.77
C VAL A 305 -40.85 20.02 -17.12
N THR A 306 -40.36 20.98 -17.89
CA THR A 306 -40.04 22.35 -17.45
C THR A 306 -40.71 23.27 -18.48
N PRO A 307 -41.20 24.48 -18.15
CA PRO A 307 -40.41 25.51 -17.46
C PRO A 307 -41.21 26.49 -16.57
N MET A 308 -40.50 27.30 -15.76
CA MET A 308 -40.62 28.77 -15.76
C MET A 308 -39.82 29.43 -14.61
N LYS A 309 -38.92 30.34 -15.01
CA LYS A 309 -38.50 31.56 -14.25
C LYS A 309 -39.72 32.51 -14.12
N PRO A 310 -39.80 33.52 -13.22
CA PRO A 310 -38.72 34.48 -12.92
C PRO A 310 -38.66 35.11 -11.49
N SER A 311 -37.63 35.95 -11.27
CA SER A 311 -37.55 37.05 -10.27
C SER A 311 -37.39 36.60 -8.79
N SER A 312 -36.65 37.22 -7.89
CA SER A 312 -36.18 38.61 -7.70
C SER A 312 -35.08 38.64 -6.61
N SER A 313 -34.27 39.73 -6.57
CA SER A 313 -33.72 40.44 -5.38
C SER A 313 -33.23 39.60 -4.17
N ASP A 314 -32.07 39.83 -3.55
CA ASP A 314 -31.63 41.12 -3.03
C ASP A 314 -30.22 41.00 -2.40
N LYS A 315 -29.65 42.17 -2.17
CA LYS A 315 -28.32 42.54 -1.67
C LYS A 315 -27.85 41.86 -0.38
N SER A 316 -26.52 41.71 -0.21
CA SER A 316 -25.78 42.29 0.95
C SER A 316 -24.27 42.04 0.86
N LEU A 317 -23.52 43.13 0.88
CA LEU A 317 -22.09 43.29 1.16
C LEU A 317 -22.00 43.91 2.58
N ASP A 318 -21.23 43.33 3.50
CA ASP A 318 -20.38 43.99 4.54
C ASP A 318 -19.96 42.90 5.56
N SER A 319 -18.67 42.65 5.82
CA SER A 319 -17.66 43.45 6.53
C SER A 319 -17.63 43.22 8.05
N GLN A 320 -16.43 42.82 8.50
CA GLN A 320 -15.78 43.11 9.78
C GLN A 320 -16.27 42.48 11.11
N GLN A 321 -15.37 41.59 11.57
CA GLN A 321 -14.69 41.61 12.88
C GLN A 321 -15.34 41.02 14.16
N PRO A 322 -14.50 40.59 15.12
CA PRO A 322 -14.80 39.52 16.08
C PRO A 322 -15.15 40.06 17.46
N THR A 323 -16.01 39.35 18.22
CA THR A 323 -16.19 39.60 19.66
C THR A 323 -16.58 38.31 20.39
N ILE A 324 -15.61 37.76 21.13
CA ILE A 324 -15.63 37.38 22.55
C ILE A 324 -16.98 36.97 23.19
N VAL A 325 -16.98 35.72 23.67
CA VAL A 325 -17.61 35.18 24.90
C VAL A 325 -19.11 35.40 25.12
N SER A 326 -19.88 34.31 25.09
CA SER A 326 -20.72 33.90 26.24
C SER A 326 -21.34 32.53 26.03
N ILE A 327 -21.02 31.62 26.95
CA ILE A 327 -21.76 30.39 27.24
C ILE A 327 -23.08 30.79 27.91
N PRO A 328 -24.21 30.16 27.54
CA PRO A 328 -25.20 29.88 28.57
C PRO A 328 -25.59 28.40 28.56
N ALA A 329 -25.43 27.80 29.74
CA ALA A 329 -26.11 26.58 30.12
C ALA A 329 -27.63 26.80 30.11
N SER A 330 -28.39 25.93 29.47
CA SER A 330 -29.72 25.59 29.95
C SER A 330 -30.15 24.19 29.47
N LYS A 331 -30.64 23.45 30.46
CA LYS A 331 -31.13 22.07 30.42
C LYS A 331 -32.64 22.08 30.07
N PRO A 332 -33.32 20.93 30.02
CA PRO A 332 -34.00 20.41 28.84
C PRO A 332 -35.52 20.61 28.87
N ARG A 333 -36.19 20.46 27.72
CA ARG A 333 -37.65 20.28 27.69
C ARG A 333 -38.07 19.20 26.70
N SER A 334 -38.84 18.29 27.26
CA SER A 334 -39.46 17.09 26.73
C SER A 334 -40.59 17.32 25.73
N ARG A 335 -41.01 16.20 25.09
CA ARG A 335 -42.30 15.87 24.42
C ARG A 335 -42.32 16.18 22.91
N THR A 336 -42.81 15.33 22.00
CA THR A 336 -43.78 14.19 22.08
C THR A 336 -43.83 13.42 20.74
N ASN A 337 -44.48 12.24 20.78
CA ASN A 337 -44.99 11.35 19.70
C ASN A 337 -44.09 10.18 19.29
N SER A 338 -44.38 8.92 19.69
CA SER A 338 -45.48 7.99 19.29
C SER A 338 -45.26 7.51 17.84
N GLU A 339 -45.08 6.24 17.49
CA GLU A 339 -45.84 5.00 17.78
C GLU A 339 -44.91 3.77 17.55
N ALA A 340 -44.81 2.84 18.49
CA ALA A 340 -45.48 1.52 18.49
C ALA A 340 -44.88 0.46 17.55
N SER A 341 -44.15 -0.52 18.10
CA SER A 341 -44.53 -1.95 18.00
C SER A 341 -43.64 -2.83 18.90
N MET A 342 -44.23 -3.93 19.34
CA MET A 342 -43.90 -4.76 20.50
C MET A 342 -42.70 -5.71 20.33
N ARG A 343 -41.96 -5.97 21.43
CA ARG A 343 -41.82 -7.31 22.06
C ARG A 343 -41.05 -7.23 23.39
N GLU A 344 -41.40 -8.16 24.29
CA GLU A 344 -41.17 -8.19 25.74
C GLU A 344 -39.72 -8.42 26.23
N PRO A 345 -39.44 -8.13 27.54
CA PRO A 345 -38.10 -8.10 28.11
C PRO A 345 -37.73 -9.34 28.95
N THR A 346 -36.46 -9.74 28.91
CA THR A 346 -35.88 -10.65 29.92
C THR A 346 -35.12 -9.85 30.99
N LYS A 347 -35.54 -10.05 32.23
CA LYS A 347 -34.99 -9.49 33.47
C LYS A 347 -33.58 -10.04 33.74
N VAL A 348 -32.59 -9.17 33.98
CA VAL A 348 -31.43 -9.48 34.82
C VAL A 348 -31.23 -8.35 35.84
N LYS A 349 -30.85 -8.75 37.05
CA LYS A 349 -31.14 -8.11 38.33
C LYS A 349 -29.81 -7.79 39.05
N LEU A 350 -29.69 -6.54 39.55
CA LEU A 350 -28.82 -6.02 40.65
C LEU A 350 -27.29 -5.91 40.43
N PRO A 351 -26.53 -5.13 41.26
CA PRO A 351 -26.91 -4.17 42.32
C PRO A 351 -26.24 -2.76 42.21
N PRO A 352 -26.64 -1.78 43.07
CA PRO A 352 -26.26 -0.37 42.98
C PRO A 352 -24.92 -0.03 43.68
N LYS A 353 -24.12 0.84 43.07
CA LYS A 353 -22.97 1.51 43.73
C LYS A 353 -23.47 2.73 44.54
N LYS A 354 -23.34 2.65 45.86
CA LYS A 354 -23.44 3.80 46.78
C LYS A 354 -22.15 4.61 46.76
N SER A 355 -22.31 5.91 46.70
CA SER A 355 -21.36 6.94 47.11
C SER A 355 -21.01 6.83 48.60
N THR A 356 -19.75 7.08 48.97
CA THR A 356 -19.36 7.99 50.08
C THR A 356 -17.85 8.15 50.12
N SER A 357 -17.45 9.42 50.25
CA SER A 357 -16.17 9.96 50.71
C SER A 357 -15.57 9.25 51.93
N ALA A 358 -14.24 9.12 51.98
CA ALA A 358 -13.44 9.40 53.17
C ALA A 358 -11.92 9.44 52.87
N LEU A 359 -11.31 10.41 53.50
CA LEU A 359 -9.90 10.75 53.64
C LEU A 359 -9.27 9.89 54.75
N SER A 360 -8.15 9.20 54.51
CA SER A 360 -7.17 8.84 55.57
C SER A 360 -5.89 8.18 55.03
N THR A 361 -4.81 8.97 55.02
CA THR A 361 -3.53 8.78 55.72
C THR A 361 -3.04 7.36 56.09
N SER A 362 -1.87 7.00 55.53
CA SER A 362 -0.70 6.29 56.11
C SER A 362 -0.78 4.89 56.73
N ALA A 363 -0.06 3.93 56.11
CA ALA A 363 0.82 2.89 56.72
C ALA A 363 1.48 2.11 55.56
N ASN A 364 2.77 2.22 55.27
CA ASN A 364 3.94 1.59 55.91
C ASN A 364 3.83 0.07 56.14
N THR A 365 4.40 -0.74 55.23
CA THR A 365 4.93 -2.09 55.49
C THR A 365 5.98 -2.48 54.45
N ASN A 366 7.23 -2.56 54.90
CA ASN A 366 8.29 -3.39 54.31
C ASN A 366 8.08 -4.84 54.74
N VAL A 367 8.12 -5.81 53.82
CA VAL A 367 8.86 -7.08 53.99
C VAL A 367 9.26 -7.64 52.61
N ALA A 368 10.54 -7.95 52.46
CA ALA A 368 11.18 -8.75 51.41
C ALA A 368 10.59 -10.19 51.36
N ALA A 369 10.72 -10.98 50.30
CA ALA A 369 11.95 -11.67 49.87
C ALA A 369 11.56 -12.65 48.73
N THR A 370 12.22 -12.59 47.56
CA THR A 370 13.21 -13.60 47.08
C THR A 370 12.54 -14.81 46.36
N ALA A 371 12.82 -15.13 45.09
CA ALA A 371 14.09 -15.65 44.57
C ALA A 371 14.15 -15.55 43.02
N THR A 372 15.25 -15.09 42.39
CA THR A 372 16.51 -15.81 42.02
C THR A 372 16.31 -16.66 40.75
N THR A 373 16.98 -16.41 39.62
CA THR A 373 18.37 -16.84 39.25
C THR A 373 18.77 -16.14 37.93
N SER A 374 19.86 -15.35 37.83
CA SER A 374 21.30 -15.72 37.71
C SER A 374 21.65 -16.34 36.33
N ALA A 375 22.73 -16.03 35.61
CA ALA A 375 24.04 -15.51 35.99
C ALA A 375 24.94 -15.16 34.76
N THR A 376 25.99 -14.35 35.00
CA THR A 376 27.41 -14.46 34.51
C THR A 376 27.74 -14.34 33.01
N ALA A 377 28.85 -13.74 32.52
CA ALA A 377 30.15 -13.29 33.05
C ALA A 377 30.72 -12.21 32.06
N SER A 378 31.30 -11.08 32.48
CA SER A 378 32.70 -10.81 32.91
C SER A 378 33.79 -11.00 31.83
N SER A 379 34.62 -9.95 31.61
CA SER A 379 36.11 -9.88 31.65
C SER A 379 36.65 -8.77 30.69
N THR A 380 37.22 -7.66 31.20
CA THR A 380 38.67 -7.35 31.42
C THR A 380 39.48 -7.12 30.14
N THR A 381 40.25 -6.03 29.94
CA THR A 381 41.51 -5.59 30.60
C THR A 381 41.79 -4.10 30.29
N ALA A 382 42.26 -3.18 31.16
CA ALA A 382 43.40 -3.09 32.09
C ALA A 382 44.69 -2.45 31.50
N THR A 383 45.12 -1.28 32.02
CA THR A 383 46.48 -0.94 32.52
C THR A 383 46.52 0.52 33.05
N THR A 384 46.64 0.77 34.36
CA THR A 384 47.87 0.96 35.18
C THR A 384 48.60 2.29 34.84
N THR A 385 48.79 3.26 35.74
CA THR A 385 49.97 3.34 36.64
C THR A 385 49.87 4.49 37.68
N THR A 386 49.83 4.08 38.96
CA THR A 386 50.42 4.62 40.22
C THR A 386 50.73 6.11 40.49
N ASN A 387 50.33 6.52 41.71
CA ASN A 387 51.12 7.11 42.81
C ASN A 387 50.83 8.55 43.31
N THR A 388 50.65 8.58 44.66
CA THR A 388 51.12 9.54 45.67
C THR A 388 50.30 10.76 46.13
N THR A 389 50.08 10.75 47.47
CA THR A 389 50.03 11.85 48.46
C THR A 389 48.83 12.82 48.42
N ALA A 390 47.92 12.75 49.38
CA ALA A 390 48.01 13.32 50.75
C ALA A 390 47.93 14.86 50.78
N ALA A 391 46.71 15.39 50.96
CA ALA A 391 46.41 16.68 51.59
C ALA A 391 44.89 16.71 51.81
N SER A 392 44.39 16.59 53.05
CA SER A 392 44.23 17.68 54.01
C SER A 392 42.87 18.36 53.89
N THR A 393 42.03 18.09 54.92
CA THR A 393 41.08 19.00 55.60
C THR A 393 39.97 19.66 54.76
N LYS A 394 38.69 19.66 55.12
CA LYS A 394 38.15 20.13 56.41
C LYS A 394 36.65 19.77 56.50
N LYS A 395 36.32 18.64 57.16
CA LYS A 395 34.96 18.33 57.63
C LYS A 395 34.77 19.04 58.97
N ILE A 396 33.95 20.09 59.01
CA ILE A 396 33.51 20.73 60.26
C ILE A 396 32.29 19.93 60.76
N ASN A 397 32.56 18.89 61.54
CA ASN A 397 31.58 18.33 62.47
C ASN A 397 31.49 19.31 63.64
N THR A 398 30.45 20.14 63.67
CA THR A 398 30.08 20.95 64.84
C THR A 398 29.47 20.02 65.88
N THR A 399 30.35 19.31 66.58
CA THR A 399 30.00 18.59 67.81
C THR A 399 29.53 19.60 68.84
N THR A 400 28.30 19.38 69.27
CA THR A 400 27.68 19.69 70.56
C THR A 400 28.72 19.74 71.69
N SER A 401 29.38 20.88 71.84
CA SER A 401 30.11 21.24 73.04
C SER A 401 29.09 21.81 74.02
N THR A 402 28.64 20.97 74.94
CA THR A 402 28.25 21.38 76.29
C THR A 402 29.15 22.54 76.75
N PRO A 403 28.61 23.73 77.06
CA PRO A 403 29.39 24.72 77.78
C PRO A 403 29.57 24.16 79.17
N SER A 404 30.74 23.56 79.41
CA SER A 404 31.33 23.49 80.73
C SER A 404 31.22 24.88 81.33
N THR A 405 30.37 24.99 82.35
CA THR A 405 30.31 26.04 83.34
C THR A 405 31.70 26.18 83.95
N SER A 406 32.61 26.85 83.24
CA SER A 406 33.79 27.44 83.83
C SER A 406 33.26 28.54 84.73
N SER A 407 33.03 28.14 85.99
CA SER A 407 33.08 28.98 87.17
C SER A 407 34.21 29.98 86.96
N ALA A 408 33.87 31.18 86.48
CA ALA A 408 34.76 32.30 86.54
C ALA A 408 35.06 32.44 88.03
N SER A 409 36.26 32.00 88.39
CA SER A 409 36.87 32.26 89.67
C SER A 409 36.72 33.75 89.88
N THR A 410 35.79 34.11 90.76
CA THR A 410 35.82 35.38 91.46
C THR A 410 37.21 35.44 92.06
N GLY A 411 38.13 36.09 91.35
CA GLY A 411 39.44 36.49 91.85
C GLY A 411 39.20 37.55 92.91
N GLY A 412 38.47 37.17 93.97
CA GLY A 412 38.41 37.93 95.19
C GLY A 412 39.82 37.93 95.72
N PHE A 413 40.46 39.10 95.68
CA PHE A 413 41.59 39.39 96.53
C PHE A 413 41.19 38.98 97.95
N GLN A 414 41.64 37.80 98.40
CA GLN A 414 41.46 37.35 99.77
C GLN A 414 42.38 38.19 100.64
N MET A 415 41.91 39.38 101.03
CA MET A 415 42.55 40.13 102.11
C MET A 415 42.47 39.28 103.37
N SER A 416 43.61 39.09 104.07
CA SER A 416 43.61 38.34 105.32
C SER A 416 42.66 38.99 106.32
N ALA A 417 41.88 38.18 107.05
CA ALA A 417 40.83 38.67 107.95
C ALA A 417 41.33 39.73 108.96
N ALA A 418 42.62 39.68 109.31
CA ALA A 418 43.29 40.65 110.17
C ALA A 418 43.43 42.05 109.51
N VAL A 419 43.70 42.12 108.21
CA VAL A 419 43.80 43.39 107.46
C VAL A 419 42.40 43.98 107.24
N ALA A 420 41.40 43.16 106.96
CA ALA A 420 40.01 43.59 106.85
C ALA A 420 39.48 44.17 108.18
N GLN A 421 39.82 43.55 109.32
CA GLN A 421 39.49 44.08 110.66
C GLN A 421 40.22 45.39 110.99
N SER A 422 41.49 45.55 110.60
CA SER A 422 42.25 46.80 110.81
C SER A 422 41.77 47.97 109.93
N LEU A 423 41.19 47.70 108.76
CA LEU A 423 40.59 48.73 107.92
C LEU A 423 39.19 49.09 108.41
N ALA A 424 38.40 48.10 108.85
CA ALA A 424 37.08 48.31 109.42
C ALA A 424 37.10 49.17 110.70
N SER A 425 38.14 49.06 111.53
CA SER A 425 38.29 49.88 112.75
C SER A 425 38.77 51.31 112.51
N LYS A 426 39.30 51.61 111.32
CA LYS A 426 39.78 52.94 110.90
C LYS A 426 38.77 53.75 110.10
N LEU A 427 37.71 53.12 109.61
CA LEU A 427 36.63 53.77 108.88
C LEU A 427 35.59 54.30 109.86
N LEU A 428 35.14 55.54 109.65
CA LEU A 428 34.05 56.11 110.43
C LEU A 428 32.75 55.34 110.14
N PRO A 429 31.81 55.19 111.09
CA PRO A 429 30.55 54.48 110.88
C PRO A 429 29.74 54.96 109.65
N ALA A 430 29.85 56.24 109.30
CA ALA A 430 29.22 56.83 108.10
C ALA A 430 29.84 56.31 106.79
N GLU A 431 31.16 56.15 106.74
CA GLU A 431 31.87 55.63 105.57
C GLU A 431 31.58 54.13 105.38
N LEU A 432 31.49 53.39 106.48
CA LEU A 432 31.15 51.97 106.46
C LEU A 432 29.72 51.74 105.94
N SER A 433 28.76 52.60 106.33
CA SER A 433 27.39 52.61 105.77
C SER A 433 27.36 52.93 104.27
N ALA A 434 28.16 53.90 103.81
CA ALA A 434 28.28 54.21 102.38
C ALA A 434 28.90 53.07 101.57
N ILE A 435 29.94 52.42 102.10
CA ILE A 435 30.57 51.24 101.47
C ILE A 435 29.58 50.07 101.37
N ILE A 436 28.78 49.81 102.42
CA ILE A 436 27.73 48.79 102.37
C ILE A 436 26.70 49.15 101.29
N THR A 437 26.21 50.38 101.27
CA THR A 437 25.21 50.84 100.30
C THR A 437 25.73 50.73 98.86
N MET A 438 26.98 51.14 98.61
CA MET A 438 27.62 51.00 97.29
C MET A 438 27.82 49.54 96.91
N ARG A 439 28.15 48.66 97.86
CA ARG A 439 28.30 47.22 97.60
C ARG A 439 26.95 46.58 97.26
N ASP A 440 25.89 46.95 97.95
CA ASP A 440 24.54 46.44 97.68
C ASP A 440 24.03 46.96 96.33
N GLN A 441 24.29 48.23 95.99
CA GLN A 441 24.05 48.77 94.65
C GLN A 441 24.86 48.05 93.57
N LEU A 442 26.14 47.75 93.83
CA LEU A 442 26.99 47.01 92.89
C LEU A 442 26.44 45.60 92.68
N ARG A 443 26.05 44.89 93.75
CA ARG A 443 25.40 43.57 93.67
C ARG A 443 24.09 43.62 92.90
N GLN A 444 23.26 44.63 93.16
CA GLN A 444 22.01 44.84 92.42
C GLN A 444 22.29 45.07 90.93
N LYS A 445 23.31 45.88 90.60
CA LYS A 445 23.72 46.13 89.21
C LYS A 445 24.32 44.88 88.54
N GLU A 446 25.08 44.08 89.28
CA GLU A 446 25.58 42.77 88.82
C GLU A 446 24.44 41.79 88.55
N GLU A 447 23.43 41.76 89.42
CA GLU A 447 22.22 40.95 89.25
C GLU A 447 21.40 41.41 88.04
N GLU A 448 21.17 42.72 87.88
CA GLU A 448 20.51 43.30 86.70
C GLU A 448 21.27 42.95 85.40
N ALA A 449 22.61 43.04 85.40
CA ALA A 449 23.44 42.69 84.25
C ALA A 449 23.38 41.19 83.93
N LEU A 450 23.33 40.33 84.96
CA LEU A 450 23.19 38.89 84.79
C LEU A 450 21.78 38.54 84.24
N ASN A 451 20.73 39.17 84.76
CA ASN A 451 19.37 39.01 84.25
C ASN A 451 19.25 39.47 82.79
N ALA A 452 19.78 40.65 82.44
CA ALA A 452 19.80 41.13 81.06
C ALA A 452 20.58 40.18 80.13
N LYS A 453 21.66 39.57 80.62
CA LYS A 453 22.41 38.57 79.86
C LYS A 453 21.59 37.29 79.64
N ASN A 454 20.86 36.83 80.66
CA ASN A 454 19.97 35.67 80.54
C ASN A 454 18.83 35.95 79.56
N GLU A 455 18.20 37.13 79.63
CA GLU A 455 17.17 37.55 78.68
C GLU A 455 17.71 37.62 77.25
N LEU A 456 18.93 38.13 77.05
CA LEU A 456 19.57 38.15 75.73
C LEU A 456 19.80 36.72 75.20
N GLN A 457 20.26 35.80 76.06
CA GLN A 457 20.43 34.39 75.69
C GLN A 457 19.09 33.74 75.34
N GLU A 458 18.03 34.01 76.10
CA GLU A 458 16.69 33.52 75.81
C GLU A 458 16.15 34.08 74.49
N LEU A 459 16.26 35.40 74.26
CA LEU A 459 15.87 36.02 72.99
C LEU A 459 16.65 35.44 71.81
N THR A 460 17.94 35.16 71.99
CA THR A 460 18.79 34.55 70.96
C THR A 460 18.31 33.14 70.63
N ALA A 461 17.99 32.33 71.64
CA ALA A 461 17.45 30.99 71.46
C ALA A 461 16.06 31.02 70.79
N GLN A 462 15.21 31.99 71.14
CA GLN A 462 13.92 32.17 70.48
C GLN A 462 14.08 32.59 69.01
N LEU A 463 15.01 33.50 68.72
CA LEU A 463 15.30 33.92 67.34
C LEU A 463 15.81 32.75 66.51
N GLU A 464 16.72 31.93 67.03
CA GLU A 464 17.22 30.72 66.37
C GLU A 464 16.11 29.71 66.10
N GLY A 465 15.21 29.50 67.08
CA GLY A 465 14.03 28.65 66.91
C GLY A 465 13.08 29.16 65.82
N VAL A 466 12.80 30.46 65.79
CA VAL A 466 11.97 31.09 64.74
C VAL A 466 12.64 31.02 63.37
N MET A 467 13.97 31.19 63.31
CA MET A 467 14.73 31.06 62.06
C MET A 467 14.68 29.63 61.51
N SER A 468 14.82 28.61 62.37
CA SER A 468 14.69 27.21 61.97
C SER A 468 13.29 26.87 61.42
N VAL A 469 12.23 27.34 62.08
CA VAL A 469 10.85 27.17 61.58
C VAL A 469 10.65 27.86 60.23
N LYS A 470 11.19 29.07 60.07
CA LYS A 470 11.14 29.79 58.78
C LYS A 470 11.85 29.01 57.67
N GLU A 471 13.01 28.43 57.94
CA GLU A 471 13.76 27.62 56.97
C GLU A 471 12.95 26.39 56.55
N VAL A 472 12.38 25.65 57.50
CA VAL A 472 11.51 24.50 57.23
C VAL A 472 10.27 24.89 56.42
N LEU A 473 9.62 26.01 56.75
CA LEU A 473 8.46 26.49 55.97
C LEU A 473 8.87 26.91 54.56
N THR A 474 10.01 27.59 54.40
CA THR A 474 10.50 28.01 53.09
C THR A 474 10.83 26.80 52.22
N GLN A 475 11.51 25.80 52.79
CA GLN A 475 11.79 24.54 52.11
C GLN A 475 10.50 23.81 51.69
N LYS A 476 9.51 23.71 52.58
CA LYS A 476 8.24 23.05 52.27
C LYS A 476 7.44 23.79 51.18
N VAL A 477 7.48 25.12 51.16
CA VAL A 477 6.86 25.92 50.08
C VAL A 477 7.57 25.68 48.75
N GLN A 478 8.91 25.59 48.74
CA GLN A 478 9.67 25.24 47.53
C GLN A 478 9.36 23.83 47.04
N GLU A 479 9.28 22.84 47.93
CA GLU A 479 8.90 21.46 47.58
C GLU A 479 7.49 21.37 47.00
N LEU A 480 6.51 22.11 47.58
CA LEU A 480 5.16 22.19 47.05
C LEU A 480 5.11 22.90 45.69
N GLN A 481 5.87 23.97 45.51
CA GLN A 481 5.97 24.66 44.21
C GLN A 481 6.59 23.74 43.15
N GLN A 482 7.64 23.00 43.49
CA GLN A 482 8.25 22.03 42.58
C GLN A 482 7.28 20.90 42.23
N THR A 483 6.53 20.40 43.21
CA THR A 483 5.50 19.38 42.99
C THR A 483 4.39 19.89 42.07
N LEU A 484 3.92 21.12 42.28
CA LEU A 484 2.88 21.74 41.44
C LEU A 484 3.35 21.94 40.00
N VAL A 485 4.61 22.34 39.80
CA VAL A 485 5.21 22.44 38.45
C VAL A 485 5.29 21.06 37.80
N ALA A 486 5.77 20.04 38.52
CA ALA A 486 5.85 18.68 38.00
C ALA A 486 4.48 18.09 37.62
N GLU A 487 3.44 18.35 38.43
CA GLU A 487 2.06 17.95 38.14
C GLU A 487 1.50 18.67 36.90
N ARG A 488 1.78 19.97 36.77
CA ARG A 488 1.40 20.75 35.57
C ARG A 488 2.05 20.18 34.31
N ASP A 489 3.33 19.86 34.36
CA ASP A 489 4.06 19.29 33.23
C ASP A 489 3.54 17.89 32.87
N ALA A 490 3.22 17.07 33.87
CA ALA A 490 2.58 15.77 33.66
C ALA A 490 1.20 15.92 33.00
N SER A 491 0.39 16.88 33.45
CA SER A 491 -0.90 17.19 32.83
C SER A 491 -0.76 17.64 31.38
N LEU A 492 0.24 18.48 31.07
CA LEU A 492 0.51 18.93 29.70
C LEU A 492 0.91 17.77 28.80
N LYS A 493 1.76 16.85 29.29
CA LYS A 493 2.14 15.63 28.55
C LYS A 493 0.92 14.74 28.26
N ILE A 494 0.02 14.57 29.23
CA ILE A 494 -1.21 13.79 29.03
C ILE A 494 -2.11 14.44 27.99
N THR A 495 -2.28 15.77 28.03
CA THR A 495 -3.07 16.50 27.02
C THR A 495 -2.44 16.39 25.63
N GLN A 496 -1.12 16.51 25.53
CA GLN A 496 -0.41 16.35 24.25
C GLN A 496 -0.55 14.92 23.71
N GLN A 497 -0.42 13.91 24.56
CA GLN A 497 -0.64 12.52 24.17
C GLN A 497 -2.09 12.30 23.71
N THR A 498 -3.07 12.84 24.44
CA THR A 498 -4.49 12.72 24.06
C THR A 498 -4.76 13.35 22.70
N ALA A 499 -4.12 14.48 22.38
CA ALA A 499 -4.23 15.11 21.06
C ALA A 499 -3.59 14.24 19.96
N SER A 500 -2.39 13.69 20.22
CA SER A 500 -1.73 12.76 19.30
C SER A 500 -2.56 11.49 19.07
N ASP A 501 -3.17 10.92 20.12
CA ASP A 501 -4.02 9.74 20.02
C ASP A 501 -5.28 10.03 19.19
N GLN A 502 -5.85 11.24 19.31
CA GLN A 502 -6.98 11.68 18.48
C GLN A 502 -6.61 11.79 17.00
N GLU A 503 -5.41 12.28 16.67
CA GLU A 503 -4.92 12.32 15.29
C GLU A 503 -4.74 10.92 14.71
N VAL A 504 -4.19 9.98 15.51
CA VAL A 504 -4.04 8.57 15.10
C VAL A 504 -5.41 7.91 14.89
N ILE A 505 -6.37 8.13 15.79
CA ILE A 505 -7.73 7.59 15.64
C ILE A 505 -8.40 8.14 14.38
N ALA A 506 -8.32 9.45 14.14
CA ALA A 506 -8.90 10.08 12.94
C ALA A 506 -8.28 9.50 11.65
N PHE A 507 -6.96 9.30 11.63
CA PHE A 507 -6.27 8.67 10.51
C PHE A 507 -6.72 7.21 10.29
N LEU A 508 -6.86 6.43 11.37
CA LEU A 508 -7.34 5.06 11.28
C LEU A 508 -8.80 4.99 10.80
N ASP A 509 -9.67 5.89 11.26
CA ASP A 509 -11.07 5.96 10.83
C ASP A 509 -11.19 6.31 9.33
N GLU A 510 -10.41 7.29 8.85
CA GLU A 510 -10.34 7.64 7.42
C GLU A 510 -9.85 6.45 6.58
N ARG A 511 -8.80 5.76 7.04
CA ARG A 511 -8.26 4.59 6.34
C ARG A 511 -9.25 3.42 6.31
N VAL A 512 -10.00 3.19 7.39
CA VAL A 512 -11.06 2.18 7.44
C VAL A 512 -12.17 2.54 6.44
N GLN A 513 -12.60 3.80 6.40
CA GLN A 513 -13.61 4.27 5.45
C GLN A 513 -13.17 4.09 3.99
N ASP A 514 -11.91 4.37 3.68
CA ASP A 514 -11.35 4.14 2.33
C ASP A 514 -11.34 2.66 1.96
N LEU A 515 -10.99 1.78 2.91
CA LEU A 515 -11.01 0.33 2.69
C LEU A 515 -12.43 -0.20 2.51
N GLU A 516 -13.40 0.28 3.30
CA GLU A 516 -14.81 -0.06 3.14
C GLU A 516 -15.32 0.35 1.76
N LYS A 517 -15.00 1.57 1.31
CA LYS A 517 -15.34 2.04 -0.04
C LYS A 517 -14.69 1.20 -1.14
N CYS A 518 -13.44 0.77 -0.95
CA CYS A 518 -12.75 -0.12 -1.89
C CYS A 518 -13.43 -1.49 -1.97
N VAL A 519 -13.84 -2.05 -0.84
CA VAL A 519 -14.59 -3.32 -0.78
C VAL A 519 -15.94 -3.20 -1.48
N ASP A 520 -16.67 -2.11 -1.28
CA ASP A 520 -17.95 -1.87 -1.95
C ASP A 520 -17.79 -1.77 -3.47
N ASN A 521 -16.78 -1.05 -3.95
CA ASN A 521 -16.45 -0.97 -5.37
C ASN A 521 -16.10 -2.34 -5.95
N PHE A 522 -15.28 -3.13 -5.25
CA PHE A 522 -14.91 -4.48 -5.69
C PHE A 522 -16.13 -5.41 -5.75
N GLN A 523 -17.07 -5.31 -4.80
CA GLN A 523 -18.32 -6.08 -4.84
C GLN A 523 -19.22 -5.66 -5.99
N TYR A 524 -19.29 -4.36 -6.29
CA TYR A 524 -20.02 -3.84 -7.44
C TYR A 524 -19.45 -4.39 -8.76
N ASP A 525 -18.13 -4.30 -8.93
CA ASP A 525 -17.44 -4.80 -10.12
C ASP A 525 -17.60 -6.31 -10.26
N LYS A 526 -17.45 -7.08 -9.18
CA LYS A 526 -17.71 -8.52 -9.16
C LYS A 526 -19.14 -8.87 -9.58
N SER A 527 -20.12 -8.11 -9.11
CA SER A 527 -21.53 -8.31 -9.48
C SER A 527 -21.77 -7.98 -10.96
N LYS A 528 -21.11 -6.95 -11.49
CA LYS A 528 -21.16 -6.57 -12.90
C LYS A 528 -20.50 -7.64 -13.79
N THR A 529 -19.31 -8.14 -13.43
CA THR A 529 -18.64 -9.19 -14.19
C THR A 529 -19.42 -10.51 -14.15
N ASN A 530 -20.02 -10.86 -13.01
CA ASN A 530 -20.87 -12.05 -12.91
C ASN A 530 -22.08 -11.97 -13.84
N LYS A 531 -22.75 -10.81 -13.94
CA LYS A 531 -23.85 -10.62 -14.90
C LYS A 531 -23.40 -10.77 -16.35
N VAL A 532 -22.20 -10.27 -16.69
CA VAL A 532 -21.65 -10.45 -18.05
C VAL A 532 -21.34 -11.92 -18.32
N MET A 533 -20.76 -12.64 -17.36
CA MET A 533 -20.52 -14.09 -17.49
C MET A 533 -21.81 -14.89 -17.65
N GLU A 534 -22.86 -14.55 -16.90
CA GLU A 534 -24.19 -15.16 -17.01
C GLU A 534 -24.78 -14.92 -18.41
N ASN A 535 -24.73 -13.70 -18.91
CA ASN A 535 -25.19 -13.39 -20.27
C ASN A 535 -24.41 -14.15 -21.36
N ILE A 536 -23.08 -14.29 -21.22
CA ILE A 536 -22.26 -15.07 -22.15
C ILE A 536 -22.63 -16.54 -22.08
N LYS A 537 -22.84 -17.08 -20.88
CA LYS A 537 -23.26 -18.47 -20.68
C LYS A 537 -24.61 -18.72 -21.35
N ASP A 538 -25.60 -17.86 -21.12
CA ASP A 538 -26.93 -17.97 -21.75
C ASP A 538 -26.84 -17.87 -23.29
N ALA A 539 -26.00 -16.98 -23.82
CA ALA A 539 -25.78 -16.86 -25.25
C ALA A 539 -25.14 -18.12 -25.82
N SER A 540 -24.14 -18.68 -25.13
CA SER A 540 -23.49 -19.93 -25.54
C SER A 540 -24.44 -21.13 -25.47
N GLU A 541 -25.31 -21.19 -24.46
CA GLU A 541 -26.31 -22.24 -24.31
C GLU A 541 -27.33 -22.20 -25.45
N ARG A 542 -27.78 -21.00 -25.84
CA ARG A 542 -28.64 -20.83 -27.03
C ARG A 542 -27.94 -21.25 -28.33
N GLN A 543 -26.67 -20.92 -28.51
CA GLN A 543 -25.90 -21.36 -29.68
C GLN A 543 -25.77 -22.89 -29.74
N VAL A 544 -25.49 -23.54 -28.60
CA VAL A 544 -25.43 -24.99 -28.50
C VAL A 544 -26.79 -25.62 -28.81
N ALA A 545 -27.89 -25.03 -28.33
CA ALA A 545 -29.24 -25.49 -28.66
C ALA A 545 -29.52 -25.44 -30.17
N VAL A 546 -29.21 -24.32 -30.85
CA VAL A 546 -29.39 -24.18 -32.31
C VAL A 546 -28.54 -25.19 -33.08
N LEU A 547 -27.29 -25.43 -32.67
CA LEU A 547 -26.42 -26.43 -33.30
C LEU A 547 -26.96 -27.85 -33.12
N ASN A 548 -27.51 -28.17 -31.95
CA ASN A 548 -28.15 -29.47 -31.71
C ASN A 548 -29.41 -29.65 -32.55
N ASP A 549 -30.24 -28.62 -32.71
CA ASP A 549 -31.42 -28.64 -33.57
C ASP A 549 -31.02 -28.86 -35.04
N MET A 550 -29.99 -28.14 -35.52
CA MET A 550 -29.47 -28.31 -36.89
C MET A 550 -28.91 -29.73 -37.11
N LEU A 551 -28.19 -30.28 -36.14
CA LEU A 551 -27.65 -31.64 -36.22
C LEU A 551 -28.78 -32.69 -36.22
N THR A 552 -29.84 -32.46 -35.44
CA THR A 552 -31.04 -33.31 -35.44
C THR A 552 -31.76 -33.27 -36.79
N TYR A 553 -31.94 -32.08 -37.36
CA TYR A 553 -32.51 -31.89 -38.69
C TYR A 553 -31.70 -32.63 -39.77
N GLU A 554 -30.36 -32.50 -39.77
CA GLU A 554 -29.49 -33.22 -40.71
C GLU A 554 -29.60 -34.75 -40.59
N ARG A 555 -29.71 -35.27 -39.36
CA ARG A 555 -29.94 -36.71 -39.14
C ARG A 555 -31.28 -37.17 -39.68
N GLU A 556 -32.34 -36.40 -39.45
CA GLU A 556 -33.68 -36.67 -39.97
C GLU A 556 -33.70 -36.62 -41.50
N GLN A 557 -33.08 -35.59 -42.09
CA GLN A 557 -32.96 -35.43 -43.54
C GLN A 557 -32.23 -36.63 -44.18
N ARG A 558 -31.12 -37.09 -43.60
CA ARG A 558 -30.42 -38.29 -44.09
C ARG A 558 -31.28 -39.55 -44.00
N SER A 559 -32.03 -39.70 -42.91
CA SER A 559 -32.96 -40.84 -42.74
C SER A 559 -34.03 -40.85 -43.82
N ASP A 560 -34.59 -39.69 -44.15
CA ASP A 560 -35.62 -39.57 -45.19
C ASP A 560 -35.05 -39.79 -46.60
N GLN A 561 -33.85 -39.28 -46.90
CA GLN A 561 -33.14 -39.60 -48.14
C GLN A 561 -32.86 -41.10 -48.26
N GLU A 562 -32.48 -41.77 -47.17
CA GLU A 562 -32.26 -43.22 -47.17
C GLU A 562 -33.57 -44.00 -47.45
N LYS A 563 -34.70 -43.57 -46.88
CA LYS A 563 -36.02 -44.16 -47.17
C LYS A 563 -36.42 -43.94 -48.63
N GLU A 564 -36.24 -42.72 -49.15
CA GLU A 564 -36.53 -42.38 -50.54
C GLU A 564 -35.69 -43.24 -51.48
N TRP A 565 -34.38 -43.32 -51.25
CA TRP A 565 -33.46 -44.16 -52.02
C TRP A 565 -33.86 -45.64 -52.01
N LYS A 566 -34.20 -46.20 -50.83
CA LYS A 566 -34.69 -47.58 -50.71
C LYS A 566 -35.98 -47.79 -51.50
N SER A 567 -36.88 -46.80 -51.52
CA SER A 567 -38.12 -46.86 -52.28
C SER A 567 -37.84 -46.87 -53.80
N THR A 568 -36.96 -45.98 -54.27
CA THR A 568 -36.54 -45.89 -55.68
C THR A 568 -35.85 -47.17 -56.12
N LYS A 569 -34.94 -47.71 -55.29
CA LYS A 569 -34.29 -49.01 -55.52
C LYS A 569 -35.33 -50.13 -55.67
N LYS A 570 -36.36 -50.18 -54.81
CA LYS A 570 -37.44 -51.18 -54.92
C LYS A 570 -38.23 -51.03 -56.23
N VAL A 571 -38.50 -49.80 -56.68
CA VAL A 571 -39.18 -49.56 -57.96
C VAL A 571 -38.32 -50.04 -59.13
N LEU A 572 -37.04 -49.66 -59.17
CA LEU A 572 -36.11 -50.08 -60.21
C LEU A 572 -35.96 -51.61 -60.26
N VAL A 573 -35.87 -52.28 -59.10
CA VAL A 573 -35.82 -53.75 -59.05
C VAL A 573 -37.09 -54.39 -59.64
N LYS A 574 -38.27 -53.81 -59.38
CA LYS A 574 -39.53 -54.27 -60.00
C LYS A 574 -39.54 -54.06 -61.51
N GLU A 575 -39.06 -52.91 -61.99
CA GLU A 575 -38.96 -52.60 -63.41
C GLU A 575 -37.98 -53.53 -64.13
N VAL A 576 -36.79 -53.75 -63.57
CA VAL A 576 -35.81 -54.70 -64.12
C VAL A 576 -36.38 -56.11 -64.17
N LYS A 577 -37.08 -56.55 -63.11
CA LYS A 577 -37.74 -57.86 -63.10
C LYS A 577 -38.85 -57.95 -64.16
N HIS A 578 -39.62 -56.88 -64.33
CA HIS A 578 -40.65 -56.79 -65.37
C HIS A 578 -40.05 -56.87 -66.78
N CYS A 579 -38.99 -56.10 -67.07
CA CYS A 579 -38.28 -56.15 -68.35
C CYS A 579 -37.68 -57.54 -68.61
N ARG A 580 -37.07 -58.19 -67.60
CA ARG A 580 -36.55 -59.56 -67.73
C ARG A 580 -37.67 -60.55 -68.08
N ALA A 581 -38.83 -60.46 -67.43
CA ALA A 581 -39.98 -61.31 -67.74
C ALA A 581 -40.53 -61.06 -69.16
N GLN A 582 -40.53 -59.80 -69.60
CA GLN A 582 -40.92 -59.44 -70.96
C GLN A 582 -39.96 -60.01 -72.01
N ILE A 583 -38.64 -59.93 -71.76
CA ILE A 583 -37.61 -60.55 -72.61
C ILE A 583 -37.85 -62.06 -72.70
N MET A 584 -38.04 -62.76 -71.57
CA MET A 584 -38.33 -64.20 -71.57
C MET A 584 -39.60 -64.54 -72.37
N THR A 585 -40.65 -63.71 -72.28
CA THR A 585 -41.89 -63.89 -73.06
C THR A 585 -41.63 -63.74 -74.56
N LEU A 586 -40.92 -62.68 -74.97
CA LEU A 586 -40.54 -62.45 -76.36
C LEU A 586 -39.60 -63.53 -76.92
N GLU A 587 -38.72 -64.07 -76.08
CA GLU A 587 -37.84 -65.20 -76.46
C GLU A 587 -38.65 -66.48 -76.68
N ALA A 588 -39.63 -66.77 -75.81
CA ALA A 588 -40.54 -67.90 -76.00
C ALA A 588 -41.39 -67.74 -77.27
N GLU A 589 -41.88 -66.52 -77.57
CA GLU A 589 -42.58 -66.21 -78.82
C GLU A 589 -41.66 -66.41 -80.04
N ARG A 590 -40.43 -65.87 -79.98
CA ARG A 590 -39.41 -66.02 -81.04
C ARG A 590 -39.10 -67.50 -81.31
N ASP A 591 -38.92 -68.29 -80.25
CA ASP A 591 -38.61 -69.72 -80.36
C ASP A 591 -39.83 -70.49 -80.88
N GLY A 592 -41.05 -70.13 -80.48
CA GLY A 592 -42.29 -70.64 -81.06
C GLY A 592 -42.40 -70.36 -82.57
N PHE A 593 -42.16 -69.11 -83.00
CA PHE A 593 -42.12 -68.77 -84.43
C PHE A 593 -41.01 -69.52 -85.18
N ARG A 594 -39.87 -69.79 -84.54
CA ARG A 594 -38.79 -70.58 -85.14
C ARG A 594 -39.19 -72.03 -85.32
N GLU A 595 -39.84 -72.65 -84.33
CA GLU A 595 -40.38 -74.01 -84.41
C GLU A 595 -41.47 -74.14 -85.48
N GLU A 596 -42.41 -73.20 -85.56
CA GLU A 596 -43.43 -73.17 -86.62
C GLU A 596 -42.81 -73.07 -88.01
N ASN A 597 -41.84 -72.16 -88.19
CA ASN A 597 -41.09 -72.06 -89.44
C ASN A 597 -40.33 -73.34 -89.77
N GLN A 598 -39.75 -74.01 -88.77
CA GLN A 598 -39.07 -75.29 -88.95
C GLN A 598 -40.05 -76.39 -89.37
N ARG A 599 -41.22 -76.49 -88.72
CA ARG A 599 -42.31 -77.41 -89.11
C ARG A 599 -42.82 -77.13 -90.51
N LEU A 600 -42.99 -75.86 -90.89
CA LEU A 600 -43.38 -75.47 -92.23
C LEU A 600 -42.32 -75.89 -93.25
N LYS A 601 -41.03 -75.65 -92.98
CA LYS A 601 -39.93 -76.13 -93.83
C LYS A 601 -39.93 -77.65 -93.98
N GLU A 602 -40.12 -78.39 -92.89
CA GLU A 602 -40.21 -79.86 -92.90
C GLU A 602 -41.43 -80.36 -93.66
N ALA A 603 -42.61 -79.74 -93.48
CA ALA A 603 -43.81 -80.04 -94.24
C ALA A 603 -43.64 -79.74 -95.74
N LEU A 604 -42.96 -78.65 -96.08
CA LEU A 604 -42.66 -78.25 -97.45
C LEU A 604 -41.62 -79.18 -98.10
N LEU A 605 -40.63 -79.65 -97.34
CA LEU A 605 -39.72 -80.72 -97.77
C LEU A 605 -40.45 -82.07 -97.94
N SER A 606 -41.40 -82.40 -97.07
CA SER A 606 -42.25 -83.60 -97.17
C SER A 606 -43.17 -83.55 -98.40
N LEU A 607 -43.79 -82.40 -98.71
CA LEU A 607 -44.53 -82.19 -99.96
C LEU A 607 -43.60 -82.12 -101.19
N GLY A 608 -42.35 -81.66 -101.02
CA GLY A 608 -41.35 -81.50 -102.07
C GLY A 608 -40.72 -82.79 -102.58
N VAL A 609 -40.86 -83.92 -101.86
CA VAL A 609 -40.33 -85.24 -102.28
C VAL A 609 -41.26 -85.97 -103.28
N GLY A 610 -42.33 -85.33 -103.75
CA GLY A 610 -43.10 -85.75 -104.94
C GLY A 610 -42.63 -85.13 -106.27
N GLY A 611 -41.72 -84.15 -106.24
CA GLY A 611 -41.32 -83.36 -107.41
C GLY A 611 -40.18 -83.95 -108.26
N LYS A 612 -40.11 -85.28 -108.43
CA LYS A 612 -39.27 -85.91 -109.47
C LYS A 612 -40.11 -86.19 -110.72
N GLN A 613 -40.35 -85.15 -111.52
CA GLN A 613 -40.18 -85.22 -112.97
C GLN A 613 -39.77 -83.83 -113.47
N GLY A 614 -38.46 -83.58 -113.45
CA GLY A 614 -37.87 -82.68 -114.42
C GLY A 614 -38.15 -83.24 -115.81
N LYS A 615 -39.07 -82.60 -116.54
CA LYS A 615 -38.97 -82.50 -117.99
C LYS A 615 -38.24 -81.21 -118.29
N SER A 616 -37.05 -81.38 -118.84
CA SER A 616 -36.31 -80.39 -119.61
C SER A 616 -37.24 -79.63 -120.55
N PHE A 617 -37.11 -78.31 -120.58
CA PHE A 617 -37.23 -77.55 -121.83
C PHE A 617 -36.29 -76.34 -121.74
N ASP A 618 -35.57 -76.16 -122.85
CA ASP A 618 -34.49 -75.20 -123.12
C ASP A 618 -34.77 -73.75 -122.70
#